data_AF-A0AA40ZXZ4-F1
#
_entry.id   AF-A0AA40ZXZ4-F1
#
_cell.length_a   1.000
_cell.length_b   1.000
_cell.length_c   1.000
_cell.angle_alpha   90.00
_cell.angle_beta   90.00
_cell.angle_gamma   90.00
#
_symmetry.space_group_name_H-M   'P 1'
#
loop_
_entity.id
_entity.type
_entity.pdbx_description
1 polymer ?
#
loop_
_entity_poly.entity_id
_entity_poly.type
_entity_poly.pdbx_seq_one_letter_code
_entity_poly.pdbx_strand_id
1 'polypeptide(L)'
;MNRILGIIGFLIIISLTSCSKKEQSHPYEGTFTASGITFVLNPDSTTRIIFNDSVSYEGKWMPAKAEDGLEYANIEFGGYQKYYYLKQGKLYRSEREMRHDVMGVKVRYEE
;
A
#
# COMPACT_ATOMS: atom_id res chain seq x y z
N MET A 1 -39.06 -35.77 -47.94
CA MET A 1 -38.88 -36.01 -46.49
C MET A 1 -37.43 -35.66 -46.19
N ASN A 2 -37.25 -34.47 -45.62
CA ASN A 2 -36.06 -33.65 -45.82
C ASN A 2 -35.00 -33.94 -44.75
N ARG A 3 -33.75 -34.05 -45.20
CA ARG A 3 -32.60 -34.49 -44.42
C ARG A 3 -32.10 -33.35 -43.53
N ILE A 4 -32.23 -33.56 -42.22
CA ILE A 4 -31.34 -33.14 -41.11
C ILE A 4 -30.58 -31.83 -41.34
N LEU A 5 -31.13 -30.74 -40.79
CA LEU A 5 -30.47 -29.45 -40.68
C LEU A 5 -29.50 -29.49 -39.48
N GLY A 6 -28.20 -29.51 -39.75
CA GLY A 6 -27.15 -29.47 -38.72
C GLY A 6 -27.08 -28.09 -38.07
N ILE A 7 -27.35 -28.02 -36.77
CA ILE A 7 -27.19 -26.80 -35.97
C ILE A 7 -25.69 -26.65 -35.67
N ILE A 8 -25.12 -25.58 -36.23
CA ILE A 8 -23.73 -25.15 -36.05
C ILE A 8 -23.52 -24.82 -34.57
N GLY A 9 -22.65 -25.59 -33.93
CA GLY A 9 -22.21 -25.35 -32.56
C GLY A 9 -21.38 -24.07 -32.48
N PHE A 10 -21.93 -23.03 -31.85
CA PHE A 10 -21.19 -21.83 -31.49
C PHE A 10 -20.53 -22.07 -30.12
N LEU A 11 -19.35 -22.70 -30.16
CA LEU A 11 -18.46 -22.85 -29.01
C LEU A 11 -17.90 -21.46 -28.64
N ILE A 12 -18.62 -20.74 -27.80
CA ILE A 12 -18.15 -19.52 -27.15
C ILE A 12 -17.09 -19.94 -26.12
N ILE A 13 -15.82 -19.94 -26.54
CA ILE A 13 -14.69 -20.02 -25.63
C ILE A 13 -14.51 -18.61 -25.05
N ILE A 14 -15.24 -18.29 -23.98
CA ILE A 14 -14.87 -17.17 -23.11
C ILE A 14 -13.66 -17.67 -22.32
N SER A 15 -12.48 -17.38 -22.83
CA SER A 15 -11.26 -17.37 -22.05
C SER A 15 -11.42 -16.30 -20.96
N LEU A 16 -11.99 -16.71 -19.83
CA LEU A 16 -11.71 -16.05 -18.55
C LEU A 16 -10.24 -16.35 -18.22
N THR A 17 -9.32 -15.69 -18.93
CA THR A 17 -8.05 -15.30 -18.33
C THR A 17 -8.37 -14.28 -17.26
N SER A 18 -8.95 -14.76 -16.15
CA SER A 18 -8.83 -14.09 -14.87
C SER A 18 -7.35 -14.09 -14.57
N CYS A 19 -6.70 -13.03 -15.02
CA CYS A 19 -5.31 -12.72 -14.75
C CYS A 19 -5.20 -12.79 -13.23
N SER A 20 -4.64 -13.89 -12.74
CA SER A 20 -4.24 -14.01 -11.35
C SER A 20 -3.03 -13.10 -11.18
N LYS A 21 -3.28 -11.79 -11.11
CA LYS A 21 -2.33 -10.86 -10.52
C LYS A 21 -2.34 -11.14 -9.03
N LYS A 22 -1.62 -12.18 -8.61
CA LYS A 22 -0.94 -12.11 -7.31
C LYS A 22 0.36 -11.38 -7.55
N GLU A 23 0.25 -10.09 -7.85
CA GLU A 23 1.31 -9.12 -7.56
C GLU A 23 1.04 -8.72 -6.12
N GLN A 24 1.75 -9.28 -5.16
CA GLN A 24 1.88 -8.62 -3.87
C GLN A 24 3.32 -8.13 -3.78
N SER A 25 3.49 -6.82 -3.83
CA SER A 25 4.62 -6.16 -3.19
C SER A 25 4.27 -4.68 -3.13
N HIS A 26 3.47 -4.32 -2.15
CA HIS A 26 3.08 -2.94 -1.98
C HIS A 26 4.35 -2.07 -1.83
N PRO A 27 4.49 -0.89 -2.47
CA PRO A 27 5.65 -0.04 -2.20
C PRO A 27 5.63 0.52 -0.77
N TYR A 28 4.45 0.54 -0.14
CA TYR A 28 4.23 1.07 1.21
C TYR A 28 3.23 0.25 2.06
N GLU A 29 2.16 -0.31 1.47
CA GLU A 29 1.13 -1.07 2.22
C GLU A 29 1.74 -2.27 2.98
N GLY A 30 1.02 -2.73 4.00
CA GLY A 30 1.44 -3.81 4.87
C GLY A 30 1.74 -3.34 6.29
N THR A 31 2.25 -4.27 7.09
CA THR A 31 2.61 -4.01 8.48
C THR A 31 4.12 -3.84 8.59
N PHE A 32 4.56 -2.78 9.24
CA PHE A 32 5.97 -2.58 9.55
C PHE A 32 6.17 -1.95 10.92
N THR A 33 7.35 -2.17 11.48
CA THR A 33 7.76 -1.59 12.77
C THR A 33 8.89 -0.59 12.59
N ALA A 34 8.79 0.55 13.29
CA ALA A 34 9.84 1.57 13.38
C ALA A 34 9.98 2.02 14.85
N SER A 35 11.17 1.87 15.44
CA SER A 35 11.45 2.24 16.84
C SER A 35 10.44 1.68 17.87
N GLY A 36 9.97 0.45 17.65
CA GLY A 36 8.98 -0.24 18.51
C GLY A 36 7.51 0.08 18.17
N ILE A 37 7.25 1.09 17.35
CA ILE A 37 5.89 1.44 16.93
C ILE A 37 5.53 0.62 15.68
N THR A 38 4.39 -0.06 15.72
CA THR A 38 3.85 -0.81 14.58
C THR A 38 2.90 0.07 13.77
N PHE A 39 3.06 0.05 12.46
CA PHE A 39 2.23 0.74 11.49
C PHE A 39 1.59 -0.32 10.61
N VAL A 40 0.26 -0.28 10.48
CA VAL A 40 -0.51 -1.06 9.52
C VAL A 40 -1.01 -0.10 8.47
N LEU A 41 -0.58 -0.27 7.21
CA LEU A 41 -1.06 0.50 6.07
C LEU A 41 -1.95 -0.40 5.21
N ASN A 42 -3.26 -0.21 5.28
CA ASN A 42 -4.23 -1.04 4.57
C ASN A 42 -4.43 -0.58 3.13
N PRO A 43 -4.77 -1.47 2.18
CA PRO A 43 -5.01 -1.11 0.78
C PRO A 43 -6.16 -0.11 0.56
N ASP A 44 -7.08 0.03 1.52
CA ASP A 44 -8.19 0.98 1.48
C ASP A 44 -7.81 2.40 1.98
N SER A 45 -6.51 2.69 2.07
CA SER A 45 -5.95 3.96 2.58
C SER A 45 -6.23 4.24 4.06
N THR A 46 -6.67 3.25 4.84
CA THR A 46 -6.72 3.36 6.30
C THR A 46 -5.39 2.92 6.93
N THR A 47 -5.05 3.50 8.07
CA THR A 47 -3.88 3.10 8.86
C THR A 47 -4.25 2.88 10.32
N ARG A 48 -3.52 1.95 10.97
CA ARG A 48 -3.49 1.82 12.42
C ARG A 48 -2.05 1.92 12.91
N ILE A 49 -1.81 2.80 13.88
CA ILE A 49 -0.52 2.99 14.54
C ILE A 49 -0.64 2.42 15.96
N ILE A 50 0.25 1.51 16.35
CA ILE A 50 0.21 0.81 17.63
C ILE A 50 1.52 1.09 18.36
N PHE A 51 1.42 1.70 19.53
CA PHE A 51 2.56 2.05 20.37
C PHE A 51 2.95 0.90 21.30
N ASN A 52 4.13 1.00 21.92
CA ASN A 52 4.68 -0.04 22.80
C ASN A 52 3.79 -0.37 24.01
N ASP A 53 2.98 0.60 24.46
CA ASP A 53 2.00 0.45 25.54
C ASP A 53 0.65 -0.09 25.04
N SER A 54 0.59 -0.56 23.78
CA SER A 54 -0.60 -1.07 23.10
C SER A 54 -1.69 -0.04 22.82
N VAL A 55 -1.44 1.26 23.10
CA VAL A 55 -2.33 2.32 22.63
C VAL A 55 -2.32 2.34 21.11
N SER A 56 -3.50 2.44 20.50
CA SER A 56 -3.62 2.49 19.04
C SER A 56 -4.36 3.72 18.55
N TYR A 57 -3.91 4.27 17.43
CA TYR A 57 -4.54 5.37 16.71
C TYR A 57 -4.95 4.89 15.32
N GLU A 58 -6.15 5.29 14.87
CA GLU A 58 -6.64 5.05 13.51
C GLU A 58 -6.57 6.33 12.70
N GLY A 59 -6.19 6.21 11.43
CA GLY A 59 -6.08 7.36 10.54
C GLY A 59 -6.11 6.96 9.07
N LYS A 60 -5.64 7.87 8.21
CA LYS A 60 -5.45 7.62 6.78
C LYS A 60 -3.97 7.63 6.40
N TRP A 61 -3.66 6.97 5.29
CA TRP A 61 -2.37 7.13 4.61
C TRP A 61 -2.61 7.27 3.11
N MET A 62 -1.65 7.85 2.40
CA MET A 62 -1.72 7.95 0.95
C MET A 62 -0.34 7.98 0.30
N PRO A 63 -0.19 7.41 -0.91
CA PRO A 63 1.00 7.61 -1.71
C PRO A 63 1.09 9.07 -2.17
N ALA A 64 2.30 9.59 -2.23
CA ALA A 64 2.60 10.95 -2.64
C ALA A 64 3.81 10.97 -3.59
N LYS A 65 3.81 11.96 -4.48
CA LYS A 65 4.90 12.22 -5.41
C LYS A 65 5.20 13.71 -5.43
N ALA A 66 6.44 14.07 -5.18
CA ALA A 66 6.91 15.44 -5.27
C ALA A 66 7.16 15.87 -6.72
N GLU A 67 7.30 17.17 -6.94
CA GLU A 67 7.56 17.77 -8.27
C GLU A 67 8.86 17.26 -8.90
N ASP A 68 9.88 16.97 -8.08
CA ASP A 68 11.16 16.37 -8.51
C ASP A 68 11.06 14.86 -8.78
N GLY A 69 9.86 14.29 -8.74
CA GLY A 69 9.59 12.88 -8.99
C GLY A 69 9.83 11.97 -7.79
N LEU A 70 10.19 12.51 -6.62
CA LEU A 70 10.40 11.72 -5.41
C LEU A 70 9.08 11.11 -4.91
N GLU A 71 9.02 9.78 -4.82
CA GLU A 71 7.85 9.02 -4.35
C GLU A 71 8.02 8.59 -2.88
N TYR A 72 6.93 8.68 -2.11
CA TYR A 72 6.85 8.36 -0.69
C TYR A 72 5.39 8.12 -0.28
N ALA A 73 5.13 7.76 0.97
CA ALA A 73 3.79 7.76 1.56
C ALA A 73 3.68 8.73 2.73
N ASN A 74 2.55 9.44 2.82
CA ASN A 74 2.17 10.21 3.99
C ASN A 74 1.25 9.39 4.88
N ILE A 75 1.49 9.43 6.20
CA ILE A 75 0.69 8.73 7.20
C ILE A 75 0.19 9.77 8.21
N GLU A 76 -1.11 9.75 8.45
CA GLU A 76 -1.79 10.64 9.38
C GLU A 76 -1.56 10.21 10.83
N PHE A 77 -1.38 11.19 11.73
CA PHE A 77 -1.44 10.97 13.17
C PHE A 77 -1.97 12.21 13.90
N GLY A 78 -2.91 12.01 14.84
CA GLY A 78 -3.51 13.09 15.63
C GLY A 78 -4.19 14.19 14.81
N GLY A 79 -4.80 13.84 13.67
CA GLY A 79 -5.44 14.79 12.74
C GLY A 79 -4.49 15.50 11.76
N TYR A 80 -3.17 15.24 11.85
CA TYR A 80 -2.19 15.80 10.91
C TYR A 80 -1.96 14.82 9.75
N GLN A 81 -2.47 15.14 8.56
CA GLN A 81 -2.43 14.27 7.38
C GLN A 81 -1.01 13.89 6.93
N LYS A 82 -0.02 14.76 7.15
CA LYS A 82 1.37 14.56 6.74
C LYS A 82 2.32 14.51 7.95
N TYR A 83 2.01 13.62 8.90
CA TYR A 83 2.78 13.49 10.13
C TYR A 83 4.03 12.62 9.92
N TYR A 84 3.86 11.41 9.38
CA TYR A 84 4.99 10.57 8.99
C TYR A 84 5.15 10.50 7.47
N TYR A 85 6.40 10.30 7.06
CA TYR A 85 6.81 10.15 5.67
C TYR A 85 7.55 8.83 5.54
N LEU A 86 7.05 7.92 4.72
CA LEU A 86 7.67 6.62 4.47
C LEU A 86 8.28 6.63 3.07
N LYS A 87 9.59 6.48 3.00
CA LYS A 87 10.35 6.45 1.74
C LYS A 87 11.39 5.36 1.80
N GLN A 88 11.34 4.42 0.86
CA GLN A 88 12.36 3.38 0.65
C GLN A 88 12.77 2.65 1.93
N GLY A 89 11.79 2.22 2.73
CA GLY A 89 12.04 1.48 3.97
C GLY A 89 12.60 2.32 5.13
N LYS A 90 12.51 3.65 5.06
CA LYS A 90 12.78 4.57 6.17
C LYS A 90 11.56 5.43 6.48
N LEU A 91 11.28 5.61 7.77
CA LEU A 91 10.24 6.48 8.30
C LEU A 91 10.85 7.79 8.81
N TYR A 92 10.30 8.93 8.42
CA TYR A 92 10.73 10.27 8.83
C TYR A 92 9.57 11.03 9.48
N ARG A 93 9.88 12.06 10.26
CA ARG A 93 8.89 12.91 10.95
C ARG A 93 8.62 14.23 10.23
N SER A 94 9.35 14.52 9.15
CA SER A 94 9.09 15.68 8.30
C SER A 94 9.53 15.45 6.85
N GLU A 95 8.94 16.23 5.94
CA GLU A 95 9.35 16.23 4.54
C GLU A 95 10.82 16.65 4.37
N ARG A 96 11.28 17.63 5.16
CA ARG A 96 12.67 18.10 5.14
C ARG A 96 13.65 16.97 5.47
N GLU A 97 13.39 16.21 6.53
CA GLU A 97 14.20 15.05 6.91
C GLU A 97 14.25 14.00 5.79
N MET A 98 13.09 13.67 5.22
CA MET A 98 12.96 12.71 4.12
C MET A 98 13.71 13.15 2.84
N ARG A 99 13.62 14.44 2.48
CA ARG A 99 14.28 15.00 1.29
C ARG A 99 15.79 15.00 1.42
N HIS A 100 16.32 15.25 2.62
CA HIS A 100 17.75 15.26 2.87
C HIS A 100 18.29 13.89 3.34
N ASP A 101 17.45 12.87 3.46
CA ASP A 101 17.77 11.53 4.00
C ASP A 101 18.48 11.60 5.37
N VAL A 102 17.96 12.44 6.27
CA VAL A 102 18.48 12.62 7.64
C VAL A 102 17.47 12.12 8.66
N MET A 103 17.95 11.52 9.75
CA MET A 103 17.11 11.04 10.88
C MET A 103 16.03 10.00 10.53
N GLY A 104 16.06 9.44 9.31
CA GLY A 104 15.15 8.37 8.91
C GLY A 104 15.37 7.08 9.72
N VAL A 105 14.31 6.56 10.31
CA VAL A 105 14.33 5.29 11.03
C VAL A 105 14.09 4.16 10.06
N LYS A 106 15.01 3.20 9.98
CA LYS A 106 14.83 1.99 9.17
C LYS A 106 13.61 1.21 9.68
N VAL A 107 12.67 0.91 8.78
CA VAL A 107 11.50 0.09 9.08
C VAL A 107 11.82 -1.38 8.85
N ARG A 108 11.07 -2.25 9.53
CA ARG A 108 11.06 -3.69 9.27
C ARG A 108 9.64 -4.10 8.95
N TYR A 109 9.40 -4.53 7.73
CA TYR A 109 8.12 -5.12 7.34
C TYR A 109 7.96 -6.51 7.96
N GLU A 110 6.73 -6.84 8.30
CA GLU A 110 6.32 -8.20 8.63
C GLU A 110 6.12 -8.98 7.32
N GLU A 111 6.59 -10.24 7.28
CA GLU A 111 6.48 -11.15 6.12
C GLU A 111 5.10 -11.83 6.07
#